data_AF-A0A8J6GIB7-F1
#
_entry.id   AF-A0A8J6GIB7-F1
#
_cell.length_a   1.000
_cell.length_b   1.000
_cell.length_c   1.000
_cell.angle_alpha   90.00
_cell.angle_beta   90.00
_cell.angle_gamma   90.00
#
_symmetry.space_group_name_H-M   'P 1'
#
loop_
_entity.id
_entity.type
_entity.pdbx_description
1 polymer ?
#
loop_
_entity_poly.entity_id
_entity_poly.type
_entity_poly.pdbx_seq_one_letter_code
_entity_poly.pdbx_strand_id
1 'polypeptide(L)' 'MSKFMKPGKVGLVLAGRYCGRKAVIVKNIDDGTSDPPYSHALLAGIDHYPQKVTAAMGKKKITKRSKIKSFCEGL' A
#
# COMPACT_ATOMS: atom_id res chain seq x y z
N MET A 1 14.19 15.20 -17.66
CA MET A 1 13.78 13.88 -17.12
C MET A 1 12.54 14.07 -16.25
N SER A 2 11.43 13.38 -16.53
CA SER A 2 10.17 13.61 -15.79
C SER A 2 10.16 12.90 -14.44
N LYS A 3 9.62 13.54 -13.40
CA LYS A 3 9.49 12.95 -12.06
C LYS A 3 8.67 11.65 -12.08
N PHE A 4 9.21 10.58 -11.51
CA PHE A 4 8.58 9.25 -11.53
C PHE A 4 7.58 9.03 -10.39
N MET A 5 7.82 9.66 -9.23
CA MET A 5 6.90 9.63 -8.10
C MET A 5 5.69 10.51 -8.40
N LYS A 6 4.64 9.89 -8.93
CA LYS A 6 3.35 10.52 -9.21
C LYS A 6 2.24 9.73 -8.54
N PRO A 7 1.14 10.38 -8.12
CA PRO A 7 -0.05 9.68 -7.66
C PRO A 7 -0.50 8.59 -8.65
N GLY A 8 -0.95 7.46 -8.12
CA GLY A 8 -1.38 6.29 -8.91
C GLY A 8 -0.24 5.34 -9.31
N LYS A 9 1.02 5.67 -9.02
CA LYS A 9 2.13 4.71 -9.17
C LYS A 9 2.15 3.71 -8.03
N VAL A 10 2.44 2.45 -8.36
CA VAL A 10 2.59 1.35 -7.40
C VAL A 10 4.04 1.26 -6.95
N GLY A 11 4.26 1.14 -5.65
CA GLY A 11 5.56 0.93 -5.02
C GLY A 11 5.53 -0.24 -4.02
N LEU A 12 6.73 -0.62 -3.57
CA LEU A 12 6.93 -1.59 -2.51
C LEU A 12 7.46 -0.85 -1.27
N VAL A 13 6.85 -1.10 -0.12
CA VAL A 13 7.34 -0.54 1.15
C VAL A 13 8.56 -1.33 1.61
N LEU A 14 9.67 -0.64 1.88
CA LEU A 14 10.95 -1.28 2.22
C LEU A 14 11.22 -1.36 3.72
N ALA A 15 10.62 -0.50 4.53
CA ALA A 15 10.88 -0.40 5.96
C ALA A 15 9.60 -0.16 6.78
N GLY A 16 9.69 -0.32 8.11
CA GLY A 16 8.58 -0.12 9.04
C GLY A 16 7.61 -1.30 9.13
N ARG A 17 6.46 -1.08 9.78
CA ARG A 17 5.43 -2.12 10.04
C ARG A 17 4.91 -2.79 8.78
N TYR A 18 4.95 -2.07 7.66
CA TYR A 18 4.36 -2.48 6.38
C TYR A 18 5.39 -2.93 5.34
N CYS A 19 6.63 -3.22 5.75
CA CYS A 19 7.68 -3.75 4.87
C CYS A 19 7.19 -4.97 4.07
N GLY A 20 7.57 -5.01 2.78
CA GLY A 20 7.20 -6.07 1.83
C GLY A 20 5.79 -5.94 1.25
N ARG A 21 5.02 -4.92 1.66
CA ARG A 21 3.66 -4.68 1.15
C ARG A 21 3.68 -3.74 -0.04
N LYS A 22 2.77 -3.99 -0.98
CA LYS A 22 2.52 -3.15 -2.14
C LYS A 22 1.59 -2.01 -1.73
N ALA A 23 1.92 -0.82 -2.17
CA ALA A 23 1.15 0.38 -1.93
C ALA A 23 1.10 1.27 -3.18
N VAL A 24 0.11 2.14 -3.23
CA VAL A 24 -0.07 3.16 -4.27
C VAL A 24 0.24 4.51 -3.66
N ILE A 25 0.96 5.34 -4.41
CA ILE A 25 1.19 6.75 -4.05
C ILE A 25 -0.14 7.49 -4.20
N VAL A 26 -0.65 8.06 -3.11
CA VAL A 26 -1.87 8.87 -3.09
C VAL A 26 -1.52 10.35 -3.27
N LYS A 27 -0.52 10.82 -2.53
CA LYS A 27 -0.05 12.19 -2.56
C LYS A 27 1.46 12.22 -2.41
N ASN A 28 2.13 13.03 -3.21
CA ASN A 28 3.56 13.31 -3.06
C ASN A 28 3.74 14.61 -2.27
N ILE A 29 4.74 14.63 -1.38
CA ILE A 29 5.19 15.80 -0.63
C ILE A 29 6.66 15.98 -0.96
N ASP A 30 6.93 16.87 -1.89
CA ASP A 30 8.22 16.95 -2.55
C ASP A 30 9.23 17.85 -1.82
N ASP A 31 8.76 18.96 -1.26
CA ASP A 31 9.62 19.99 -0.68
C ASP A 31 9.94 19.77 0.80
N GLY A 32 9.51 18.63 1.37
CA GLY A 32 9.62 18.35 2.80
C GLY A 32 8.70 19.26 3.64
N THR A 33 8.27 18.77 4.80
CA THR A 33 7.64 19.60 5.83
C THR A 33 8.66 19.89 6.91
N SER A 34 8.35 20.77 7.87
CA SER A 34 9.21 20.96 9.05
C SER A 34 9.50 19.63 9.75
N ASP A 35 8.53 18.71 9.71
CA ASP A 35 8.67 17.32 10.10
C ASP A 35 7.91 16.43 9.09
N PRO A 36 8.55 15.54 8.32
CA PRO A 36 9.99 15.35 8.11
C PRO A 36 10.60 16.23 6.99
N PRO A 37 11.90 16.59 7.09
CA PRO A 37 12.59 17.48 6.15
C PRO A 37 12.98 16.83 4.80
N TYR A 38 12.64 15.55 4.59
CA TYR A 38 12.89 14.84 3.33
C TYR A 38 11.62 14.71 2.50
N SER A 39 11.77 14.55 1.19
CA SER A 39 10.65 14.26 0.29
C SER A 39 10.01 12.92 0.64
N HIS A 40 8.70 12.92 0.79
CA HIS A 40 7.95 11.76 1.23
C HIS A 40 6.60 11.65 0.52
N ALA A 41 5.87 10.57 0.79
CA ALA A 41 4.63 10.29 0.10
C ALA A 41 3.60 9.65 1.03
N LEU A 42 2.35 10.07 0.87
CA LEU A 42 1.22 9.37 1.46
C LEU A 42 0.93 8.12 0.62
N LEU A 43 1.04 6.97 1.26
CA LEU A 43 0.83 5.66 0.65
C LEU A 43 -0.47 5.04 1.15
N ALA A 44 -1.22 4.42 0.24
CA ALA A 44 -2.32 3.51 0.57
C ALA A 44 -1.97 2.11 0.07
N GLY A 45 -1.99 1.11 0.95
CA GLY A 45 -1.53 -0.24 0.63
C GLY A 45 -2.40 -1.34 1.22
N ILE A 46 -1.98 -2.57 0.93
CA ILE A 46 -2.67 -3.77 1.39
C ILE A 46 -1.86 -4.41 2.53
N ASP A 47 -2.46 -4.46 3.72
CA ASP A 47 -1.91 -5.10 4.92
C ASP A 47 -2.02 -6.61 4.80
N HIS A 48 -3.26 -7.08 4.63
CA HIS A 48 -3.59 -8.48 4.46
C HIS A 48 -4.10 -8.71 3.06
N TYR A 49 -3.30 -9.41 2.26
CA TYR A 49 -3.65 -9.76 0.89
C TYR A 49 -4.77 -10.81 0.85
N PRO A 50 -5.63 -10.77 -0.18
CA PRO A 50 -6.59 -11.83 -0.39
C PRO A 50 -5.85 -13.16 -0.62
N GLN A 51 -6.30 -14.22 0.04
CA GLN A 51 -5.72 -15.55 -0.10
C GLN A 51 -6.32 -16.25 -1.33
N LYS A 52 -5.55 -17.16 -1.95
CA LYS A 52 -6.00 -17.96 -3.10
C LYS A 52 -7.34 -18.65 -2.81
N VAL A 53 -8.30 -18.48 -3.71
CA VAL A 53 -9.60 -19.16 -3.68
C VAL A 53 -9.61 -20.26 -4.75
N THR A 54 -10.23 -21.40 -4.43
CA THR A 54 -10.46 -22.50 -5.40
C THR A 54 -11.95 -22.84 -5.46
N ALA A 55 -12.39 -23.45 -6.55
CA ALA A 55 -13.81 -23.75 -6.81
C ALA A 55 -14.45 -24.68 -5.75
N ALA A 56 -13.65 -25.55 -5.12
CA ALA A 56 -14.12 -26.48 -4.08
C ALA A 56 -14.43 -25.79 -2.72
N MET A 57 -14.09 -24.52 -2.55
CA MET A 57 -14.31 -23.81 -1.28
C MET A 57 -15.77 -23.40 -1.11
N GLY A 58 -16.33 -23.63 0.08
CA GLY A 58 -17.66 -23.12 0.43
C GLY A 58 -17.70 -21.60 0.60
N LYS A 59 -18.88 -21.00 0.40
CA LYS A 59 -19.10 -19.53 0.45
C LYS A 59 -18.50 -18.85 1.69
N LYS A 60 -18.65 -19.45 2.88
CA LYS A 60 -18.10 -18.93 4.15
C LYS A 60 -16.56 -18.87 4.18
N LYS A 61 -15.89 -19.81 3.49
CA LYS A 61 -14.41 -19.84 3.41
C LYS A 61 -13.92 -18.84 2.36
N ILE A 62 -14.64 -18.72 1.25
CA ILE A 62 -14.37 -17.73 0.20
C ILE A 62 -14.43 -16.30 0.76
N THR A 63 -15.48 -15.96 1.51
CA THR A 63 -15.63 -14.61 2.09
C THR A 63 -14.51 -14.28 3.07
N LYS A 64 -14.12 -15.24 3.93
CA LYS A 64 -13.00 -15.05 4.86
C LYS A 64 -11.66 -14.86 4.13
N ARG A 65 -11.40 -15.63 3.07
CA ARG A 65 -10.15 -15.54 2.28
C ARG A 65 -10.06 -14.30 1.41
N SER A 66 -11.20 -13.76 0.98
CA SER A 66 -11.27 -12.57 0.13
C SER A 66 -11.23 -11.27 0.93
N LYS A 67 -11.23 -11.33 2.27
CA LYS A 67 -11.16 -10.14 3.12
C LYS A 67 -9.79 -9.47 2.97
N ILE A 68 -9.80 -8.24 2.47
CA ILE A 68 -8.62 -7.39 2.37
C ILE A 68 -8.58 -6.47 3.58
N LYS A 69 -7.42 -6.36 4.21
CA LYS A 69 -7.15 -5.30 5.19
C LYS A 69 -6.25 -4.28 4.52
N SER A 70 -6.69 -3.03 4.42
CA SER A 70 -5.90 -1.93 3.89
C SER A 70 -5.19 -1.16 5.00
N PHE A 71 -4.19 -0.38 4.63
CA PHE A 71 -3.54 0.61 5.49
C PHE A 71 -3.28 1.90 4.72
N CYS A 72 -3.18 3.01 5.46
CA CYS A 72 -2.65 4.27 4.97
C CYS A 72 -1.46 4.63 5.87
N GLU A 73 -0.34 4.97 5.26
CA GLU A 73 0.88 5.39 5.95
C GLU A 73 1.39 6.66 5.29
N GLY A 74 1.63 7.70 6.10
CA GLY A 74 2.49 8.81 5.69
C GLY A 74 3.92 8.40 5.96
N LEU A 75 4.70 8.20 4.90
CA LEU A 75 6.16 8.21 5.01
C LEU A 75 6.65 9.63 5.16
#